data_AF-A0A4S2VAW8-F1
#
_entry.id   AF-A0A4S2VAW8-F1
#
_cell.length_a   1.000
_cell.length_b   1.000
_cell.length_c   1.000
_cell.angle_alpha   90.00
_cell.angle_beta   90.00
_cell.angle_gamma   90.00
#
_symmetry.space_group_name_H-M   'P 1'
#
loop_
_entity.id
_entity.type
_entity.pdbx_description
1 polymer ?
#
loop_
_entity_poly.entity_id
_entity_poly.type
_entity_poly.pdbx_seq_one_letter_code
_entity_poly.pdbx_strand_id
1 'polypeptide(L)'
;MKLRIAAVAVAAVLTIPALSACDAISTAMDCANTAVAITDGANDLQQAVSQAGNSPQDAKNALDQIETNLKKIGDQTDNADLGKAIDSMNTAVKNVRTAIESGNPAPDIKPVADAASEISKVCTPG
;
A
#
# COMPACT_ATOMS: atom_id res chain seq x y z
N MET A 1 -22.82 50.24 16.95
CA MET A 1 -23.78 49.70 15.97
C MET A 1 -23.24 48.35 15.50
N LYS A 2 -23.99 47.26 15.72
CA LYS A 2 -23.60 45.89 15.41
C LYS A 2 -23.87 45.63 13.92
N LEU A 3 -22.86 45.34 13.12
CA LEU A 3 -23.05 44.84 11.76
C LEU A 3 -22.73 43.35 11.76
N ARG A 4 -23.79 42.55 11.78
CA ARG A 4 -23.74 41.09 11.60
C ARG A 4 -23.42 40.81 10.14
N ILE A 5 -22.28 40.21 9.88
CA ILE A 5 -21.94 39.70 8.54
C ILE A 5 -22.56 38.31 8.45
N ALA A 6 -23.55 38.18 7.57
CA ALA A 6 -24.25 36.93 7.28
C ALA A 6 -23.30 35.95 6.59
N ALA A 7 -23.17 34.74 7.15
CA ALA A 7 -22.48 33.63 6.51
C ALA A 7 -23.36 33.12 5.36
N VAL A 8 -22.89 33.27 4.12
CA VAL A 8 -23.48 32.60 2.96
C VAL A 8 -22.85 31.22 2.87
N ALA A 9 -23.54 30.20 3.39
CA ALA A 9 -23.19 28.81 3.16
C ALA A 9 -23.63 28.45 1.73
N VAL A 10 -22.66 28.39 0.80
CA VAL A 10 -22.89 27.84 -0.54
C VAL A 10 -22.90 26.32 -0.39
N ALA A 11 -24.09 25.73 -0.30
CA ALA A 11 -24.25 24.29 -0.41
C ALA A 11 -24.06 23.88 -1.87
N ALA A 12 -22.87 23.38 -2.20
CA ALA A 12 -22.63 22.73 -3.48
C ALA A 12 -23.44 21.43 -3.52
N VAL A 13 -24.58 21.46 -4.22
CA VAL A 13 -25.37 20.26 -4.48
C VAL A 13 -24.62 19.45 -5.54
N LEU A 14 -23.85 18.47 -5.09
CA LEU A 14 -23.23 17.48 -5.96
C LEU A 14 -24.33 16.57 -6.50
N THR A 15 -24.78 16.83 -7.72
CA THR A 15 -25.58 15.87 -8.49
C THR A 15 -24.68 14.73 -8.97
N ILE A 16 -24.36 13.80 -8.06
CA ILE A 16 -23.58 12.60 -8.40
C ILE A 16 -24.56 11.56 -8.98
N PRO A 17 -24.29 10.97 -10.16
CA PRO A 17 -25.00 9.78 -10.58
C PRO A 17 -24.69 8.68 -9.55
N ALA A 18 -25.64 8.39 -8.67
CA ALA A 18 -25.46 7.55 -7.49
C ALA A 18 -24.97 6.11 -7.78
N LEU A 19 -24.99 5.69 -9.05
CA LEU A 19 -24.61 4.34 -9.48
C LEU A 19 -23.10 4.15 -9.64
N SER A 20 -22.33 5.18 -10.04
CA SER A 20 -20.86 5.07 -10.16
C SER A 20 -20.11 5.34 -8.85
N ALA A 21 -20.80 5.89 -7.84
CA ALA A 21 -20.20 6.20 -6.55
C ALA A 21 -19.93 4.93 -5.74
N CYS A 22 -20.81 3.93 -5.79
CA CYS A 22 -20.62 2.67 -5.06
C CYS A 22 -19.47 1.84 -5.60
N ASP A 23 -19.29 1.77 -6.93
CA ASP A 23 -18.19 1.01 -7.54
C ASP A 23 -16.84 1.66 -7.23
N ALA A 24 -16.74 2.98 -7.33
CA ALA A 24 -15.52 3.71 -6.97
C ALA A 24 -15.18 3.57 -5.47
N ILE A 25 -16.18 3.57 -4.59
CA ILE A 25 -15.99 3.32 -3.15
C ILE A 25 -15.53 1.87 -2.91
N SER A 26 -16.11 0.89 -3.62
CA SER A 26 -15.70 -0.52 -3.52
C SER A 26 -14.25 -0.70 -3.96
N THR A 27 -13.85 -0.11 -5.09
CA THR A 27 -12.47 -0.14 -5.57
C THR A 27 -11.51 0.55 -4.59
N ALA A 28 -11.90 1.70 -4.02
CA ALA A 28 -11.07 2.39 -3.03
C ALA A 28 -10.91 1.57 -1.75
N MET A 29 -11.98 0.92 -1.29
CA MET A 29 -11.93 0.03 -0.12
C MET A 29 -11.09 -1.22 -0.39
N ASP A 30 -11.16 -1.79 -1.59
CA ASP A 30 -10.32 -2.90 -2.01
C ASP A 30 -8.83 -2.52 -2.11
N CYS A 31 -8.53 -1.31 -2.61
CA CYS A 31 -7.18 -0.74 -2.60
C CYS A 31 -6.69 -0.59 -1.16
N ALA A 32 -7.48 0.02 -0.27
CA ALA A 32 -7.12 0.22 1.13
C ALA A 32 -6.89 -1.12 1.85
N ASN A 33 -7.78 -2.09 1.69
CA ASN A 33 -7.63 -3.43 2.29
C ASN A 33 -6.37 -4.14 1.79
N THR A 34 -6.08 -4.05 0.49
CA THR A 34 -4.89 -4.68 -0.08
C THR A 34 -3.61 -3.95 0.34
N ALA A 35 -3.64 -2.63 0.47
CA ALA A 35 -2.53 -1.83 1.00
C ALA A 35 -2.22 -2.16 2.47
N VAL A 36 -3.25 -2.42 3.29
CA VAL A 36 -3.08 -2.91 4.66
C VAL A 36 -2.40 -4.28 4.65
N ALA A 37 -2.87 -5.22 3.83
CA ALA A 37 -2.25 -6.55 3.72
C ALA A 37 -0.78 -6.49 3.26
N ILE A 38 -0.41 -5.52 2.40
CA ILE A 38 0.98 -5.26 2.01
C ILE A 38 1.79 -4.73 3.19
N THR A 39 1.21 -3.82 3.98
CA THR A 39 1.85 -3.26 5.18
C THR A 39 2.09 -4.35 6.23
N ASP A 40 1.12 -5.23 6.44
CA ASP A 40 1.26 -6.38 7.33
C ASP A 40 2.34 -7.34 6.84
N GLY A 41 2.37 -7.67 5.55
CA GLY A 41 3.44 -8.49 4.98
C GLY A 41 4.83 -7.86 5.13
N ALA A 42 4.94 -6.53 5.03
CA ALA A 42 6.19 -5.81 5.29
C ALA A 42 6.62 -5.87 6.76
N ASN A 43 5.67 -5.84 7.70
CA ASN A 43 5.92 -6.03 9.13
C ASN A 43 6.35 -7.47 9.43
N ASP A 44 5.69 -8.47 8.82
CA ASP A 44 6.05 -9.88 8.95
C ASP A 44 7.47 -10.13 8.41
N LEU A 45 7.81 -9.52 7.27
CA LEU A 45 9.16 -9.55 6.74
C LEU A 45 10.16 -8.93 7.73
N GLN A 46 9.84 -7.76 8.30
CA GLN A 46 10.67 -7.12 9.32
C GLN A 46 10.89 -8.02 10.52
N GLN A 47 9.83 -8.66 11.01
CA GLN A 47 9.90 -9.57 12.13
C GLN A 47 10.72 -10.82 11.80
N ALA A 48 10.56 -11.40 10.61
CA ALA A 48 11.32 -12.57 10.15
C ALA A 48 12.82 -12.25 10.00
N VAL A 49 13.16 -11.10 9.44
CA VAL A 49 14.55 -10.64 9.30
C VAL A 49 15.17 -10.27 10.65
N SER A 50 14.41 -9.64 11.57
CA SER A 50 14.91 -9.24 12.89
C SER A 50 15.23 -10.44 13.81
N GLN A 51 14.63 -11.60 13.55
CA GLN A 51 14.95 -12.88 14.20
C GLN A 51 16.16 -13.56 13.56
N ALA A 52 17.06 -12.77 12.95
CA ALA A 52 18.22 -13.13 12.14
C ALA A 52 18.91 -14.40 12.63
N GLY A 53 18.62 -15.51 11.95
CA GLY A 53 19.19 -16.85 12.21
C GLY A 53 18.18 -17.99 12.06
N ASN A 54 16.90 -17.77 12.40
CA ASN A 54 15.96 -18.89 12.55
C ASN A 54 15.08 -19.19 11.35
N SER A 55 14.78 -18.24 10.46
CA SER A 55 13.82 -18.52 9.40
C SER A 55 13.96 -17.70 8.10
N PRO A 56 14.98 -18.02 7.27
CA PRO A 56 15.03 -17.54 5.89
C PRO A 56 13.77 -17.90 5.08
N GLN A 57 13.11 -19.01 5.44
CA GLN A 57 11.88 -19.42 4.78
C GLN A 57 10.68 -18.53 5.16
N ASP A 58 10.58 -18.06 6.41
CA ASP A 58 9.50 -17.12 6.79
C ASP A 58 9.66 -15.78 6.09
N ALA A 59 10.89 -15.28 5.97
CA ALA A 59 11.16 -14.06 5.21
C ALA A 59 10.75 -14.23 3.74
N LYS A 60 11.06 -15.37 3.12
CA LYS A 60 10.62 -15.67 1.75
C LYS A 60 9.10 -15.75 1.63
N ASN A 61 8.42 -16.40 2.57
CA ASN A 61 6.96 -16.49 2.56
C ASN A 61 6.31 -15.10 2.67
N ALA A 62 6.85 -14.21 3.51
CA ALA A 62 6.39 -12.84 3.62
C ALA A 62 6.57 -12.06 2.30
N LEU A 63 7.72 -12.21 1.63
CA LEU A 63 7.97 -11.61 0.30
C LEU A 63 6.97 -12.12 -0.75
N ASP A 64 6.69 -13.43 -0.77
CA ASP A 64 5.74 -14.04 -1.70
C ASP A 64 4.30 -13.54 -1.46
N GLN A 65 3.92 -13.32 -0.20
CA GLN A 65 2.64 -12.72 0.17
C GLN A 65 2.54 -11.26 -0.30
N ILE A 66 3.59 -10.47 -0.11
CA ILE A 66 3.65 -9.09 -0.61
C ILE A 66 3.44 -9.07 -2.13
N GLU A 67 4.18 -9.89 -2.90
CA GLU A 67 4.04 -9.96 -4.36
C GLU A 67 2.64 -10.36 -4.81
N THR A 68 2.02 -11.30 -4.11
CA THR A 68 0.65 -11.73 -4.38
C THR A 68 -0.34 -10.56 -4.20
N ASN A 69 -0.19 -9.80 -3.12
CA ASN A 69 -1.04 -8.64 -2.85
C ASN A 69 -0.79 -7.49 -3.84
N LEU A 70 0.45 -7.27 -4.26
CA LEU A 70 0.79 -6.28 -5.29
C LEU A 70 0.16 -6.60 -6.64
N LYS A 71 0.13 -7.88 -7.03
CA LYS A 71 -0.54 -8.30 -8.25
C LYS A 71 -2.04 -8.00 -8.16
N LYS A 72 -2.67 -8.37 -7.04
CA LYS A 72 -4.09 -8.13 -6.81
C LYS A 72 -4.45 -6.64 -6.92
N ILE A 73 -3.66 -5.77 -6.30
CA ILE A 73 -3.97 -4.33 -6.28
C ILE A 73 -3.71 -3.67 -7.64
N GLY A 74 -2.69 -4.11 -8.39
CA GLY A 74 -2.43 -3.65 -9.75
C GLY A 74 -3.55 -4.02 -10.73
N ASP A 75 -4.16 -5.20 -10.56
CA ASP A 75 -5.29 -5.65 -11.38
C ASP A 75 -6.61 -4.89 -11.08
N GLN A 76 -6.66 -4.12 -9.98
CA GLN A 76 -7.87 -3.42 -9.51
C GLN A 76 -7.93 -1.94 -9.90
N THR A 77 -6.87 -1.36 -10.48
CA THR A 77 -6.82 0.08 -10.77
C THR A 77 -5.82 0.47 -11.86
N ASP A 78 -6.18 1.45 -12.67
CA ASP A 78 -5.32 2.06 -13.69
C ASP A 78 -4.53 3.28 -13.17
N ASN A 79 -4.40 3.43 -11.85
CA ASN A 79 -3.72 4.58 -11.25
C ASN A 79 -2.20 4.51 -11.49
N ALA A 80 -1.68 5.44 -12.28
CA ALA A 80 -0.26 5.52 -12.62
C ALA A 80 0.67 5.70 -11.41
N ASP A 81 0.23 6.42 -10.37
CA ASP A 81 1.03 6.60 -9.15
C ASP A 81 1.03 5.33 -8.30
N LEU A 82 -0.08 4.58 -8.29
CA LEU A 82 -0.09 3.26 -7.68
C LEU A 82 0.84 2.30 -8.45
N GLY A 83 0.81 2.33 -9.78
CA GLY A 83 1.72 1.55 -10.62
C GLY A 83 3.20 1.78 -10.28
N LYS A 84 3.61 3.06 -10.13
CA LYS A 84 4.99 3.40 -9.69
C LYS A 84 5.31 2.88 -8.29
N ALA A 85 4.34 2.95 -7.37
CA ALA A 85 4.52 2.47 -6.00
C ALA A 85 4.64 0.93 -5.97
N ILE A 86 3.85 0.22 -6.78
CA ILE A 86 3.94 -1.23 -7.00
C ILE A 86 5.31 -1.60 -7.60
N ASP A 87 5.78 -0.89 -8.62
CA ASP A 87 7.08 -1.16 -9.24
C ASP A 87 8.24 -0.95 -8.26
N SER A 88 8.14 0.09 -7.42
CA SER A 88 9.10 0.36 -6.35
C SER A 88 9.10 -0.77 -5.32
N MET A 89 7.92 -1.26 -4.93
CA MET A 89 7.79 -2.40 -4.02
C MET A 89 8.37 -3.69 -4.63
N ASN A 90 8.03 -4.01 -5.88
CA ASN A 90 8.56 -5.19 -6.58
C ASN A 90 10.09 -5.17 -6.63
N THR A 91 10.67 -4.01 -6.89
CA THR A 91 12.13 -3.82 -6.89
C THR A 91 12.71 -4.04 -5.49
N ALA A 92 12.09 -3.48 -4.44
CA ALA A 92 12.52 -3.66 -3.07
C ALA A 92 12.45 -5.13 -2.62
N VAL A 93 11.33 -5.80 -2.87
CA VAL A 93 11.12 -7.22 -2.57
C VAL A 93 12.17 -8.09 -3.26
N LYS A 94 12.43 -7.84 -4.54
CA LYS A 94 13.46 -8.57 -5.30
C LYS A 94 14.85 -8.40 -4.69
N ASN A 95 15.22 -7.17 -4.31
CA ASN A 95 16.52 -6.90 -3.69
C ASN A 95 16.67 -7.63 -2.34
N VAL A 96 15.62 -7.63 -1.51
CA VAL A 96 15.61 -8.37 -0.24
C VAL A 96 15.75 -9.87 -0.49
N ARG A 97 14.99 -10.42 -1.44
CA ARG A 97 15.07 -11.85 -1.80
C ARG A 97 16.48 -12.22 -2.26
N THR A 98 17.07 -11.45 -3.17
CA THR A 98 18.45 -11.67 -3.63
C THR A 98 19.46 -11.59 -2.49
N ALA A 99 19.30 -10.66 -1.55
CA ALA A 99 20.17 -10.56 -0.39
C ALA A 99 20.08 -11.81 0.50
N ILE A 100 18.87 -12.29 0.80
CA ILE A 100 18.65 -13.53 1.57
C ILE A 100 19.28 -14.73 0.85
N GLU A 101 19.05 -14.87 -0.45
CA GLU A 101 19.60 -15.96 -1.27
C GLU A 101 21.13 -15.93 -1.35
N SER A 102 21.73 -14.74 -1.29
CA SER A 102 23.18 -14.55 -1.24
C SER A 102 23.79 -14.83 0.15
N GLY A 103 22.97 -15.19 1.13
CA GLY A 103 23.41 -15.49 2.50
C GLY A 103 23.57 -14.27 3.38
N ASN A 104 23.00 -13.10 3.02
CA ASN A 104 22.94 -11.95 3.92
C ASN A 104 21.91 -12.23 5.03
N PRO A 105 22.33 -12.34 6.30
CA PRO A 105 21.43 -12.63 7.42
C PRO A 105 20.58 -11.42 7.84
N ALA A 106 20.89 -10.22 7.37
CA ALA A 106 20.21 -8.97 7.70
C ALA A 106 20.08 -8.08 6.45
N PRO A 107 19.24 -8.46 5.47
CA PRO A 107 18.96 -7.61 4.31
C PRO A 107 18.38 -6.26 4.73
N ASP A 108 18.70 -5.21 3.98
CA ASP A 108 18.02 -3.92 4.15
C ASP A 108 16.59 -4.01 3.64
N ILE A 109 15.63 -3.86 4.55
CA ILE A 109 14.19 -3.91 4.27
C ILE A 109 13.55 -2.52 4.26
N LYS A 110 14.31 -1.44 4.53
CA LYS A 110 13.76 -0.08 4.52
C LYS A 110 13.05 0.25 3.20
N PRO A 111 13.57 -0.14 2.01
CA PRO A 111 12.87 0.11 0.76
C PRO A 111 11.49 -0.55 0.66
N VAL A 112 11.28 -1.70 1.32
CA VAL A 112 9.98 -2.38 1.38
C VAL A 112 9.01 -1.56 2.24
N ALA A 113 9.44 -1.11 3.42
CA ALA A 113 8.61 -0.28 4.30
C ALA A 113 8.24 1.08 3.66
N ASP A 114 9.20 1.73 3.00
CA ASP A 114 8.96 2.99 2.28
C ASP A 114 7.91 2.79 1.17
N ALA A 115 8.04 1.74 0.35
CA ALA A 115 7.10 1.45 -0.72
C ALA A 115 5.70 1.07 -0.19
N ALA A 116 5.61 0.34 0.93
CA ALA A 116 4.33 0.04 1.57
C ALA A 116 3.61 1.32 2.00
N SER A 117 4.36 2.29 2.55
CA SER A 117 3.83 3.59 2.93
C SER A 117 3.29 4.36 1.72
N GLU A 118 4.02 4.38 0.60
CA GLU A 118 3.54 5.04 -0.63
C GLU A 118 2.29 4.38 -1.20
N ILE A 119 2.22 3.05 -1.22
CA ILE A 119 1.00 2.31 -1.64
C ILE A 119 -0.19 2.68 -0.74
N SER A 120 0.01 2.69 0.59
CA SER A 120 -1.01 3.08 1.55
C SER A 120 -1.50 4.51 1.34
N LYS A 121 -0.59 5.46 1.08
CA LYS A 121 -0.95 6.86 0.77
C LYS A 121 -1.80 6.97 -0.49
N VAL A 122 -1.45 6.25 -1.55
CA VAL A 122 -2.19 6.30 -2.82
C VAL A 122 -3.55 5.62 -2.72
N CYS A 123 -3.67 4.56 -1.91
CA CYS A 123 -4.92 3.83 -1.70
C CYS A 123 -5.85 4.44 -0.65
N THR A 124 -5.37 5.39 0.16
CA THR A 124 -6.22 6.05 1.16
C THR A 124 -7.01 7.17 0.49
N PRO A 125 -8.36 7.17 0.56
CA PRO A 125 -9.15 8.31 0.12
C PRO A 125 -8.77 9.54 0.97
N GLY A 126 -8.38 10.63 0.30
CA GLY A 126 -8.14 11.92 0.95
C GLY A 126 -9.41 12.56 1.49
#